data_AF-A0A0C9S298-F1
#
_entry.id   AF-A0A0C9S298-F1
#
_cell.length_a   1.000
_cell.length_b   1.000
_cell.length_c   1.000
_cell.angle_alpha   90.00
_cell.angle_beta   90.00
_cell.angle_gamma   90.00
#
_symmetry.space_group_name_H-M   'P 1'
#
loop_
_entity.id
_entity.type
_entity.pdbx_description
1 polymer ?
#
loop_
_entity_poly.entity_id
_entity_poly.type
_entity_poly.pdbx_seq_one_letter_code
_entity_poly.pdbx_strand_id
1 'polypeptide(L)'
;SANQPSWADRVEQGEDVPLPSLPPVQVELADGEEKVTTEFREDEEGRKVKVLRHYKVERRQVSKSVARRKLWKKFGAAKNDPPGPNAATTVVGEEIQMQFVSAQEEETSPEEDMLAKLRSQKTKMVKCRICKEDHWTTQCPFKDKVALPEHLKEEAKPAAAVEVEEKVKSGKYIPPSMREGANRRGESMTQSRTRDEAATIRVTNLSEDVRDSDLQDLFRPFGQIARIYLAKDKVTGQSKGFAFINFVHREDAARAIANVNGFGYDNLILSVEWAKPSGTA
;
A
#
# COMPACT_ATOMS: atom_id res chain seq x y z
N SER A 1 35.55 5.44 -73.78
CA SER A 1 34.25 5.19 -73.14
C SER A 1 33.95 3.70 -73.20
N ALA A 2 34.34 2.95 -72.16
CA ALA A 2 34.07 1.52 -72.10
C ALA A 2 32.65 1.34 -71.54
N ASN A 3 31.78 0.76 -72.36
CA ASN A 3 30.41 0.41 -72.03
C ASN A 3 30.43 -0.60 -70.88
N GLN A 4 29.89 -0.25 -69.71
CA GLN A 4 29.71 -1.24 -68.66
C GLN A 4 28.56 -2.16 -69.07
N PRO A 5 28.76 -3.48 -69.09
CA PRO A 5 27.73 -4.42 -69.48
C PRO A 5 26.52 -4.29 -68.55
N SER A 6 25.34 -4.44 -69.15
CA SER A 6 24.08 -4.34 -68.45
C SER A 6 23.98 -5.44 -67.40
N TRP A 7 23.22 -5.19 -66.34
CA TRP A 7 23.03 -6.13 -65.24
C TRP A 7 22.56 -7.52 -65.71
N ALA A 8 21.90 -7.60 -66.87
CA ALA A 8 21.45 -8.85 -67.49
C ALA A 8 22.60 -9.71 -68.06
N ASP A 9 23.64 -9.11 -68.65
CA ASP A 9 24.77 -9.84 -69.26
C ASP A 9 25.69 -10.52 -68.24
N ARG A 10 25.66 -10.06 -66.98
CA ARG A 10 26.45 -10.65 -65.88
C ARG A 10 25.84 -11.91 -65.28
N VAL A 11 24.57 -12.20 -65.57
CA VAL A 11 23.85 -13.35 -64.97
C VAL A 11 23.97 -14.61 -65.83
N GLU A 12 24.23 -14.46 -67.14
CA GLU A 12 24.39 -15.60 -68.07
C GLU A 12 25.81 -16.19 -68.12
N GLN A 13 26.82 -15.44 -67.69
CA GLN A 13 28.19 -15.94 -67.54
C GLN A 13 28.34 -16.53 -66.14
N GLY A 14 28.16 -17.85 -66.01
CA GLY A 14 28.26 -18.61 -64.76
C GLY A 14 29.66 -18.63 -64.14
N GLU A 15 30.20 -17.46 -63.80
CA GLU A 15 31.37 -17.30 -62.95
C GLU A 15 30.90 -17.26 -61.49
N ASP A 16 31.42 -18.19 -60.67
CA ASP A 16 31.29 -18.19 -59.21
C ASP A 16 31.90 -16.90 -58.62
N VAL A 17 31.12 -15.82 -58.61
CA VAL A 17 31.46 -14.59 -57.89
C VAL A 17 31.27 -14.87 -56.40
N PRO A 18 32.31 -14.73 -55.55
CA PRO A 18 32.15 -14.85 -54.11
C PRO A 18 31.05 -13.89 -53.66
N LEU A 19 30.01 -14.43 -53.04
CA LEU A 19 28.88 -13.68 -52.51
C LEU A 19 29.37 -12.40 -51.82
N PRO A 20 28.88 -11.19 -52.20
CA PRO A 20 29.27 -9.97 -51.52
C PRO A 20 28.85 -10.11 -50.06
N SER A 21 29.83 -10.09 -49.17
CA SER A 21 29.61 -10.06 -47.72
C SER A 21 28.61 -8.95 -47.39
N LEU A 22 27.67 -9.25 -46.49
CA LEU A 22 26.67 -8.28 -46.05
C LEU A 22 27.38 -6.96 -45.67
N PRO A 23 26.85 -5.79 -46.08
CA PRO A 23 27.49 -4.52 -45.79
C PRO A 23 27.62 -4.33 -44.27
N PRO A 24 28.71 -3.69 -43.81
CA PRO A 24 28.93 -3.47 -42.38
C PRO A 24 27.77 -2.67 -41.77
N VAL A 25 27.45 -2.99 -40.51
CA VAL A 25 26.40 -2.32 -39.74
C VAL A 25 26.66 -0.80 -39.74
N GLN A 26 25.70 -0.04 -40.28
CA GLN A 26 25.79 1.43 -40.32
C GLN A 26 25.08 2.01 -39.09
N VAL A 27 25.79 2.85 -38.35
CA VAL A 27 25.26 3.59 -37.19
C VAL A 27 25.18 5.05 -37.57
N GLU A 28 23.96 5.54 -37.82
CA GLU A 28 23.70 6.96 -38.07
C GLU A 28 23.20 7.60 -36.77
N LEU A 29 23.83 8.71 -36.36
CA LEU A 29 23.36 9.52 -35.24
C LEU A 29 22.50 10.65 -35.82
N ALA A 30 21.18 10.56 -35.62
CA ALA A 30 20.27 11.65 -35.91
C ALA A 30 20.23 12.57 -34.67
N ASP A 31 20.67 13.81 -34.84
CA ASP A 31 20.45 14.94 -33.93
C ASP A 31 20.81 14.76 -32.44
N GLY A 32 21.73 13.85 -32.14
CA GLY A 32 22.38 13.75 -30.82
C GLY A 32 21.60 12.99 -29.75
N GLU A 33 20.32 12.69 -29.96
CA GLU A 33 19.48 11.94 -29.00
C GLU A 33 19.00 10.58 -29.53
N GLU A 34 18.98 10.38 -30.85
CA GLU A 34 18.50 9.15 -31.49
C GLU A 34 19.61 8.50 -32.34
N LYS A 35 19.95 7.25 -32.01
CA LYS A 35 20.89 6.44 -32.81
C LYS A 35 20.08 5.44 -33.61
N VAL A 36 20.25 5.43 -34.93
CA VAL A 36 19.64 4.43 -35.82
C VAL A 36 20.72 3.45 -36.26
N THR A 37 20.55 2.17 -35.92
CA THR A 37 21.45 1.10 -36.36
C THR A 37 20.75 0.27 -37.44
N THR A 38 21.35 0.24 -38.63
CA THR A 38 20.89 -0.58 -39.75
C THR A 38 21.68 -1.88 -39.80
N GLU A 39 21.04 -3.00 -39.47
CA GLU A 39 21.59 -4.36 -39.63
C GLU A 39 20.91 -5.06 -40.82
N PHE A 40 21.67 -5.67 -41.72
CA PHE A 40 21.11 -6.56 -42.75
C PHE A 40 21.25 -8.00 -42.26
N ARG A 41 20.14 -8.74 -42.17
CA ARG A 41 20.11 -10.17 -41.82
C ARG A 41 19.46 -10.97 -42.95
N GLU A 42 19.89 -12.20 -43.17
CA GLU A 42 19.24 -13.14 -44.08
C GLU A 42 18.31 -14.05 -43.27
N ASP A 43 17.04 -14.11 -43.66
CA ASP A 43 16.04 -15.00 -43.04
C ASP A 43 16.28 -16.47 -43.41
N GLU A 44 15.58 -17.39 -42.74
CA GLU A 44 15.62 -18.85 -43.01
C GLU A 44 15.26 -19.24 -44.46
N GLU A 45 14.67 -18.32 -45.23
CA GLU A 45 14.30 -18.49 -46.64
C GLU A 45 15.26 -17.78 -47.62
N GLY A 46 16.42 -17.29 -47.16
CA GLY A 46 17.45 -16.67 -48.01
C GLY A 46 17.12 -15.25 -48.50
N ARG A 47 16.10 -14.60 -47.92
CA ARG A 47 15.72 -13.22 -48.23
C ARG A 47 16.47 -12.23 -47.34
N LYS A 48 17.04 -11.17 -47.92
CA LYS A 48 17.76 -10.12 -47.20
C LYS A 48 16.78 -9.16 -46.53
N VAL A 49 16.74 -9.16 -45.21
CA VAL A 49 15.94 -8.26 -44.38
C VAL A 49 16.79 -7.13 -43.84
N LYS A 50 16.32 -5.90 -44.02
CA LYS A 50 16.89 -4.69 -43.40
C LYS A 50 16.22 -4.46 -42.05
N VAL A 51 16.97 -4.66 -40.96
CA VAL A 51 16.53 -4.40 -39.59
C VAL A 51 17.00 -3.01 -39.18
N LEU A 52 16.06 -2.07 -39.05
CA LEU A 52 16.29 -0.72 -38.52
C LEU A 52 16.00 -0.71 -37.02
N ARG A 53 16.99 -0.39 -36.19
CA ARG A 53 16.83 -0.23 -34.74
C ARG A 53 17.01 1.23 -34.36
N HIS A 54 15.96 1.84 -33.80
CA HIS A 54 16.00 3.18 -33.25
C HIS A 54 16.30 3.12 -31.75
N TYR A 55 17.38 3.75 -31.31
CA TYR A 55 17.78 3.86 -29.91
C TYR A 55 17.62 5.30 -29.45
N LYS A 56 16.76 5.53 -28.47
CA LYS A 56 16.66 6.81 -27.77
C LYS A 56 17.61 6.82 -26.58
N VAL A 57 18.59 7.74 -26.57
CA VAL A 57 19.57 7.84 -25.48
C VAL A 57 19.02 8.75 -24.38
N GLU A 58 18.35 8.16 -23.39
CA GLU A 58 17.85 8.91 -22.23
C GLU A 58 18.93 9.05 -21.12
N ARG A 59 19.16 10.28 -20.64
CA ARG A 59 20.04 10.55 -19.49
C ARG A 59 19.23 10.54 -18.19
N ARG A 60 19.38 9.48 -17.39
CA ARG A 60 18.74 9.36 -16.07
C ARG A 60 19.74 9.59 -14.93
N GLN A 61 19.40 10.46 -13.98
CA GLN A 61 20.17 10.64 -12.75
C GLN A 61 20.05 9.38 -11.88
N VAL A 62 21.20 8.84 -11.46
CA VAL A 62 21.27 7.63 -10.61
C VAL A 62 22.08 7.92 -9.35
N SER A 63 21.90 7.10 -8.31
CA SER A 63 22.68 7.21 -7.08
C SER A 63 24.17 6.92 -7.31
N LYS A 64 25.02 7.43 -6.41
CA LYS A 64 26.49 7.27 -6.49
C LYS A 64 26.91 5.79 -6.57
N SER A 65 26.24 4.89 -5.84
CA SER A 65 26.53 3.46 -5.85
C SER A 65 26.17 2.79 -7.18
N VAL A 66 25.06 3.21 -7.81
CA VAL A 66 24.65 2.72 -9.13
C VAL A 66 25.60 3.24 -10.22
N ALA A 67 26.00 4.51 -10.15
CA ALA A 67 26.98 5.07 -11.09
C ALA A 67 28.32 4.32 -11.05
N ARG A 68 28.82 4.00 -9.84
CA ARG A 68 30.05 3.20 -9.67
C ARG A 68 29.93 1.81 -10.29
N ARG A 69 28.79 1.14 -10.11
CA ARG A 69 28.55 -0.21 -10.67
C ARG A 69 28.42 -0.20 -12.19
N LYS A 70 27.83 0.85 -12.78
CA LYS A 70 27.75 1.00 -14.25
C LYS A 70 29.10 1.12 -14.94
N LEU A 71 30.15 1.55 -14.22
CA LEU A 71 31.51 1.67 -14.74
C LEU A 71 32.33 0.36 -14.62
N TRP A 72 31.77 -0.68 -14.02
CA TRP A 72 32.49 -1.94 -13.86
C TRP A 72 32.75 -2.60 -15.21
N LYS A 73 33.98 -3.09 -15.39
CA LYS A 73 34.35 -3.87 -16.56
C LYS A 73 33.55 -5.17 -16.56
N LYS A 74 32.99 -5.54 -17.72
CA LYS A 74 32.36 -6.84 -17.90
C LYS A 74 33.39 -7.96 -17.71
N PHE A 75 32.95 -9.12 -17.25
CA PHE A 75 33.79 -10.28 -16.96
C PHE A 75 33.13 -11.58 -17.43
N GLY A 76 33.88 -12.69 -17.40
CA GLY A 76 33.39 -13.99 -17.86
C GLY A 76 33.03 -13.99 -19.34
N ALA A 77 31.89 -14.59 -19.69
CA ALA A 77 31.39 -14.66 -21.06
C ALA A 77 31.10 -13.29 -21.70
N ALA A 78 30.83 -12.26 -20.88
CA ALA A 78 30.52 -10.91 -21.36
C ALA A 78 31.75 -9.99 -21.45
N LYS A 79 32.98 -10.50 -21.22
CA LYS A 79 34.21 -9.68 -21.14
C LYS A 79 34.47 -8.83 -22.38
N ASN A 80 34.14 -9.34 -23.56
CA ASN A 80 34.38 -8.68 -24.85
C ASN A 80 33.14 -7.93 -25.38
N ASP A 81 32.04 -7.93 -24.64
CA ASP A 81 30.80 -7.31 -25.13
C ASP A 81 30.90 -5.77 -25.09
N PRO A 82 30.46 -5.07 -26.14
CA PRO A 82 30.47 -3.61 -26.18
C PRO A 82 29.55 -3.01 -25.09
N PRO A 83 29.81 -1.78 -24.62
CA PRO A 83 28.90 -1.07 -23.73
C PRO A 83 27.54 -0.86 -24.39
N GLY A 84 26.48 -1.35 -23.75
CA GLY A 84 25.12 -1.27 -24.28
C GLY A 84 24.36 -2.59 -24.17
N PRO A 85 23.09 -2.59 -24.60
CA PRO A 85 22.27 -3.80 -24.66
C PRO A 85 22.87 -4.79 -25.66
N ASN A 86 22.98 -6.06 -25.26
CA ASN A 86 23.36 -7.14 -26.16
C ASN A 86 22.09 -7.76 -26.74
N ALA A 87 22.04 -7.95 -28.06
CA ALA A 87 20.88 -8.52 -28.76
C ALA A 87 20.54 -9.94 -28.28
N ALA A 88 21.50 -10.68 -27.71
CA ALA A 88 21.27 -12.00 -27.12
C ALA A 88 20.53 -11.97 -25.77
N THR A 89 20.52 -10.85 -25.06
CA THR A 89 20.04 -10.77 -23.66
C THR A 89 18.93 -9.72 -23.48
N THR A 90 18.85 -8.74 -24.35
CA THR A 90 17.88 -7.66 -24.26
C THR A 90 16.85 -7.80 -25.37
N VAL A 91 15.67 -8.34 -25.03
CA VAL A 91 14.46 -8.19 -25.85
C VAL A 91 13.86 -6.81 -25.59
N VAL A 92 13.38 -6.16 -26.65
CA VAL A 92 12.66 -4.88 -26.52
C VAL A 92 11.36 -5.19 -25.78
N GLY A 93 11.16 -4.56 -24.62
CA GLY A 93 10.11 -4.95 -23.67
C GLY A 93 8.72 -4.97 -24.31
N GLU A 94 8.01 -6.08 -24.14
CA GLU A 94 6.59 -6.20 -24.43
C GLU A 94 5.79 -5.42 -23.38
N GLU A 95 4.74 -4.73 -23.80
CA GLU A 95 3.85 -4.03 -22.88
C GLU A 95 2.98 -5.04 -22.13
N ILE A 96 3.41 -5.40 -20.92
CA ILE A 96 2.65 -6.28 -20.03
C ILE A 96 1.74 -5.42 -19.17
N GLN A 97 0.44 -5.45 -19.45
CA GLN A 97 -0.58 -4.80 -18.62
C GLN A 97 -0.82 -5.64 -17.36
N MET A 98 -0.26 -5.19 -16.23
CA MET A 98 -0.53 -5.80 -14.93
C MET A 98 -1.79 -5.19 -14.33
N GLN A 99 -2.82 -6.01 -14.12
CA GLN A 99 -3.99 -5.63 -13.33
C GLN A 99 -3.72 -6.02 -11.87
N PHE A 100 -3.56 -5.02 -11.02
CA PHE A 100 -3.41 -5.23 -9.58
C PHE A 100 -4.81 -5.31 -8.97
N VAL A 101 -5.32 -6.54 -8.79
CA VAL A 101 -6.58 -6.76 -8.08
C VAL A 101 -6.32 -6.49 -6.60
N SER A 102 -7.03 -5.51 -6.03
CA SER A 102 -7.03 -5.31 -4.59
C SER A 102 -7.89 -6.38 -3.92
N ALA A 103 -7.53 -6.84 -2.72
CA ALA A 103 -8.25 -7.89 -1.98
C ALA A 103 -9.73 -7.54 -1.65
N GLN A 104 -10.20 -6.35 -2.01
CA GLN A 104 -11.57 -5.90 -1.81
C GLN A 104 -12.43 -5.97 -3.09
N GLU A 105 -11.82 -6.34 -4.23
CA GLU A 105 -12.48 -6.42 -5.54
C GLU A 105 -12.40 -7.83 -6.14
N GLU A 106 -12.33 -8.87 -5.30
CA GLU A 106 -12.82 -10.18 -5.70
C GLU A 106 -14.35 -10.05 -5.86
N GLU A 107 -14.86 -10.28 -7.06
CA GLU A 107 -16.30 -10.38 -7.40
C GLU A 107 -17.01 -9.04 -7.72
N THR A 108 -16.58 -8.30 -8.74
CA THR A 108 -17.56 -7.59 -9.57
C THR A 108 -17.25 -7.78 -11.05
N SER A 109 -17.81 -8.87 -11.61
CA SER A 109 -18.07 -8.90 -13.04
C SER A 109 -19.04 -7.76 -13.36
N PRO A 110 -18.75 -6.87 -14.33
CA PRO A 110 -19.57 -5.71 -14.64
C PRO A 110 -20.99 -6.04 -15.13
N GLU A 111 -21.29 -7.32 -15.39
CA GLU A 111 -22.59 -7.77 -15.91
C GLU A 111 -23.66 -7.98 -14.81
N GLU A 112 -23.28 -8.22 -13.56
CA GLU A 112 -24.23 -8.58 -12.49
C GLU A 112 -24.85 -7.36 -11.76
N ASP A 113 -24.24 -6.18 -11.89
CA ASP A 113 -24.55 -5.00 -11.07
C ASP A 113 -25.85 -4.26 -11.53
N MET A 114 -26.28 -4.41 -12.78
CA MET A 114 -27.51 -3.76 -13.27
C MET A 114 -28.80 -4.36 -12.68
N LEU A 115 -28.82 -5.67 -12.42
CA LEU A 115 -30.00 -6.36 -11.89
C LEU A 115 -30.14 -6.18 -10.37
N ALA A 116 -29.02 -6.04 -9.66
CA ALA A 116 -28.97 -5.74 -8.23
C ALA A 116 -29.44 -4.31 -7.91
N LYS A 117 -29.05 -3.33 -8.74
CA LYS A 117 -29.48 -1.92 -8.61
C LYS A 117 -30.99 -1.72 -8.81
N LEU A 118 -31.66 -2.52 -9.65
CA LEU A 118 -33.12 -2.46 -9.80
C LEU A 118 -33.88 -3.05 -8.59
N ARG A 119 -33.30 -4.04 -7.91
CA ARG A 119 -33.92 -4.69 -6.74
C ARG A 119 -33.84 -3.81 -5.49
N SER A 120 -32.75 -3.06 -5.32
CA SER A 120 -32.56 -2.15 -4.16
C SER A 120 -33.44 -0.89 -4.20
N GLN A 121 -34.00 -0.55 -5.35
CA GLN A 121 -34.87 0.62 -5.51
C GLN A 121 -36.30 0.39 -4.96
N LYS A 122 -36.67 -0.85 -4.64
CA LYS A 122 -38.03 -1.23 -4.19
C LYS A 122 -38.25 -1.18 -2.67
N THR A 123 -37.24 -0.86 -1.87
CA THR A 123 -37.30 -0.98 -0.39
C THR A 123 -36.94 0.31 0.37
N LYS A 124 -37.38 1.47 -0.12
CA LYS A 124 -37.34 2.73 0.67
C LYS A 124 -38.75 3.16 1.08
N MET A 125 -39.40 2.36 1.94
CA MET A 125 -40.61 2.75 2.67
C MET A 125 -40.24 2.94 4.15
N VAL A 126 -40.38 4.17 4.66
CA VAL A 126 -40.10 4.51 6.05
C VAL A 126 -41.28 4.06 6.91
N LYS A 127 -41.06 3.09 7.81
CA LYS A 127 -42.10 2.57 8.73
C LYS A 127 -42.23 3.49 9.95
N CYS A 128 -43.45 3.90 10.26
CA CYS A 128 -43.71 4.74 11.43
C CYS A 128 -43.50 3.97 12.75
N ARG A 129 -42.73 4.53 13.68
CA ARG A 129 -42.36 3.88 14.95
C ARG A 129 -43.55 3.66 15.90
N ILE A 130 -44.69 4.31 15.68
CA ILE A 130 -45.85 4.29 16.57
C ILE A 130 -46.89 3.25 16.15
N CYS A 131 -47.21 3.15 14.86
CA CYS A 131 -48.26 2.24 14.34
C CYS A 131 -47.75 1.19 13.35
N LYS A 132 -46.45 1.18 13.02
CA LYS A 132 -45.78 0.20 12.14
C LYS A 132 -46.35 0.10 10.71
N GLU A 133 -47.25 0.98 10.33
CA GLU A 133 -47.73 1.14 8.96
C GLU A 133 -46.88 2.14 8.18
N ASP A 134 -46.96 2.11 6.85
CA ASP A 134 -46.15 2.91 5.95
C ASP A 134 -46.81 4.29 5.69
N HIS A 135 -46.19 5.38 6.14
CA HIS A 135 -46.63 6.75 5.84
C HIS A 135 -45.45 7.72 5.81
N TRP A 136 -45.47 8.65 4.85
CA TRP A 136 -44.35 9.54 4.52
C TRP A 136 -44.42 10.91 5.23
N THR A 137 -45.10 11.03 6.37
CA THR A 137 -45.29 12.33 7.04
C THR A 137 -45.33 12.19 8.56
N THR A 138 -44.85 13.21 9.24
CA THR A 138 -44.68 13.34 10.70
C THR A 138 -45.98 13.40 11.50
N GLN A 139 -47.14 13.31 10.84
CA GLN A 139 -48.47 13.31 11.48
C GLN A 139 -49.15 11.96 11.27
N CYS A 140 -49.10 11.10 12.29
CA CYS A 140 -49.80 9.82 12.31
C CYS A 140 -51.28 10.04 12.68
N PRO A 141 -52.26 9.63 11.85
CA PRO A 141 -53.69 9.85 12.08
C PRO A 141 -54.27 9.28 13.38
N PHE A 142 -53.53 8.37 14.05
CA PHE A 142 -53.96 7.67 15.26
C PHE A 142 -53.18 8.07 16.53
N LYS A 143 -52.36 9.14 16.48
CA LYS A 143 -51.56 9.62 17.61
C LYS A 143 -52.40 9.88 18.88
N ASP A 144 -53.64 10.34 18.73
CA ASP A 144 -54.51 10.72 19.86
C ASP A 144 -55.39 9.59 20.41
N LYS A 145 -55.42 8.40 19.79
CA LYS A 145 -56.26 7.28 20.24
C LYS A 145 -55.53 6.19 21.03
N VAL A 146 -54.22 6.28 21.16
CA VAL A 146 -53.41 5.33 21.95
C VAL A 146 -52.97 6.02 23.23
N ALA A 147 -53.87 6.06 24.21
CA ALA A 147 -53.57 6.50 25.56
C ALA A 147 -52.56 5.54 26.21
N LEU A 148 -51.40 6.06 26.62
CA LEU A 148 -50.46 5.34 27.47
C LEU A 148 -50.91 5.45 28.95
N PRO A 149 -50.91 4.35 29.72
CA PRO A 149 -51.20 4.40 31.15
C PRO A 149 -50.10 5.11 31.96
N GLU A 150 -50.55 5.91 32.93
CA GLU A 150 -49.77 6.68 33.90
C GLU A 150 -48.91 5.79 34.81
N HIS A 151 -47.58 5.86 34.65
CA HIS A 151 -46.64 5.95 35.75
C HIS A 151 -45.30 6.51 35.22
N LEU A 152 -44.57 7.23 36.08
CA LEU A 152 -43.37 8.05 35.82
C LEU A 152 -43.66 9.53 35.52
N LYS A 153 -44.31 10.20 36.49
CA LYS A 153 -44.06 11.62 36.79
C LYS A 153 -43.13 11.71 38.00
N GLU A 154 -41.87 12.07 37.77
CA GLU A 154 -41.04 12.81 38.74
C GLU A 154 -40.28 13.91 37.98
N GLU A 155 -40.89 15.11 38.02
CA GLU A 155 -40.31 16.44 38.22
C GLU A 155 -38.87 16.72 37.69
N ALA A 156 -38.78 17.23 36.45
CA ALA A 156 -37.70 18.13 36.04
C ALA A 156 -38.14 19.59 36.28
N LYS A 157 -37.45 20.30 37.18
CA LYS A 157 -37.68 21.72 37.48
C LYS A 157 -37.31 22.63 36.29
N PRO A 158 -38.15 23.59 35.87
CA PRO A 158 -37.78 24.63 34.92
C PRO A 158 -37.15 25.84 35.63
N ALA A 159 -36.09 26.37 35.00
CA ALA A 159 -35.39 27.58 35.41
C ALA A 159 -36.22 28.84 35.14
N ALA A 160 -36.24 29.75 36.11
CA ALA A 160 -36.87 31.06 36.02
C ALA A 160 -36.09 32.00 35.09
N ALA A 161 -36.84 32.81 34.34
CA ALA A 161 -36.35 33.92 33.55
C ALA A 161 -36.26 35.20 34.41
N VAL A 162 -35.13 35.91 34.41
CA VAL A 162 -35.06 37.37 34.57
C VAL A 162 -33.81 37.94 33.84
N GLU A 163 -34.10 38.88 32.94
CA GLU A 163 -33.33 40.05 32.45
C GLU A 163 -32.05 39.93 31.61
N VAL A 164 -32.14 40.58 30.45
CA VAL A 164 -31.05 40.99 29.57
C VAL A 164 -30.58 42.38 30.02
N GLU A 165 -29.33 42.50 30.48
CA GLU A 165 -28.58 43.75 30.42
C GLU A 165 -27.24 43.52 29.71
N GLU A 166 -27.05 44.31 28.65
CA GLU A 166 -25.86 44.35 27.82
C GLU A 166 -24.77 45.15 28.54
N LYS A 167 -23.61 44.53 28.82
CA LYS A 167 -22.39 45.27 29.15
C LYS A 167 -21.14 44.49 28.73
N VAL A 168 -20.66 44.83 27.53
CA VAL A 168 -19.31 44.49 27.07
C VAL A 168 -18.29 45.16 28.00
N LYS A 169 -17.48 44.35 28.70
CA LYS A 169 -16.22 44.81 29.30
C LYS A 169 -15.10 43.82 28.98
N SER A 170 -14.09 44.33 28.28
CA SER A 170 -12.88 43.66 27.84
C SER A 170 -12.00 43.22 29.03
N GLY A 171 -12.05 41.93 29.36
CA GLY A 171 -11.10 41.28 30.27
C GLY A 171 -9.84 40.86 29.52
N LYS A 172 -8.67 41.35 29.93
CA LYS A 172 -7.36 40.96 29.40
C LYS A 172 -7.11 39.46 29.65
N TYR A 173 -6.62 38.76 28.64
CA TYR A 173 -6.24 37.33 28.68
C TYR A 173 -5.07 37.07 29.62
N ILE A 174 -5.24 36.14 30.57
CA ILE A 174 -4.20 35.70 31.51
C ILE A 174 -3.54 34.43 30.93
N PRO A 175 -2.22 34.41 30.71
CA PRO A 175 -1.54 33.31 30.06
C PRO A 175 -1.58 32.00 30.89
N PRO A 176 -1.58 30.82 30.24
CA PRO A 176 -1.80 29.51 30.87
C PRO A 176 -0.87 29.14 32.05
N SER A 177 0.27 29.83 32.18
CA SER A 177 1.25 29.62 33.26
C SER A 177 0.77 30.12 34.63
N MET A 178 -0.11 31.14 34.67
CA MET A 178 -0.57 31.76 35.93
C MET A 178 -1.94 31.25 36.41
N ARG A 179 -2.47 30.17 35.80
CA ARG A 179 -3.69 29.53 36.30
C ARG A 179 -3.31 28.62 37.48
N GLU A 180 -3.95 28.84 38.63
CA GLU A 180 -3.89 27.91 39.78
C GLU A 180 -4.20 26.49 39.29
N GLY A 181 -3.17 25.63 39.27
CA GLY A 181 -3.23 24.24 38.79
C GLY A 181 -2.22 23.85 37.71
N ALA A 182 -1.48 24.81 37.12
CA ALA A 182 -0.54 24.52 36.02
C ALA A 182 0.71 23.69 36.41
N ASN A 183 1.05 23.59 37.70
CA ASN A 183 2.25 22.87 38.17
C ASN A 183 2.07 21.36 38.39
N ARG A 184 0.92 20.74 38.08
CA ARG A 184 0.73 19.28 38.21
C ARG A 184 1.14 18.47 36.97
N ARG A 185 1.82 19.08 35.99
CA ARG A 185 2.15 18.42 34.71
C ARG A 185 3.40 17.53 34.74
N GLY A 186 4.11 17.46 35.88
CA GLY A 186 5.37 16.71 36.00
C GLY A 186 5.29 15.37 36.74
N GLU A 187 4.35 15.18 37.66
CA GLU A 187 4.39 14.05 38.61
C GLU A 187 3.46 12.88 38.26
N SER A 188 2.48 13.04 37.36
CA SER A 188 1.60 11.91 36.96
C SER A 188 2.19 11.03 35.84
N MET A 189 3.27 11.46 35.20
CA MET A 189 3.89 10.72 34.08
C MET A 189 4.77 9.56 34.54
N THR A 190 5.15 9.51 35.82
CA THR A 190 5.98 8.43 36.38
C THR A 190 5.12 7.23 36.81
N GLN A 191 3.91 7.46 37.32
CA GLN A 191 3.01 6.40 37.78
C GLN A 191 2.33 5.64 36.63
N SER A 192 2.10 6.28 35.47
CA SER A 192 1.52 5.59 34.30
C SER A 192 2.46 4.51 33.76
N ARG A 193 3.77 4.80 33.69
CA ARG A 193 4.77 3.89 33.09
C ARG A 193 4.84 2.56 33.83
N THR A 194 4.78 2.56 35.15
CA THR A 194 4.86 1.34 35.97
C THR A 194 3.60 0.47 35.82
N ARG A 195 2.44 1.08 35.61
CA ARG A 195 1.17 0.34 35.41
C ARG A 195 1.11 -0.29 34.03
N ASP A 196 1.59 0.44 33.02
CA ASP A 196 1.71 -0.04 31.63
C ASP A 196 2.68 -1.22 31.54
N GLU A 197 3.76 -1.23 32.31
CA GLU A 197 4.76 -2.31 32.29
C GLU A 197 4.24 -3.63 32.87
N ALA A 198 3.27 -3.57 33.79
CA ALA A 198 2.67 -4.75 34.42
C ALA A 198 1.66 -5.50 33.53
N ALA A 199 1.18 -4.92 32.44
CA ALA A 199 0.22 -5.54 31.52
C ALA A 199 0.81 -5.77 30.11
N THR A 200 2.14 -5.75 29.99
CA THR A 200 2.84 -5.93 28.71
C THR A 200 3.24 -7.38 28.45
N ILE A 201 2.95 -7.83 27.24
CA ILE A 201 3.27 -9.16 26.71
C ILE A 201 4.32 -9.02 25.61
N ARG A 202 5.23 -9.99 25.54
CA ARG A 202 6.16 -10.19 24.43
C ARG A 202 5.69 -11.37 23.58
N VAL A 203 5.48 -11.11 22.29
CA VAL A 203 5.21 -12.13 21.27
C VAL A 203 6.48 -12.36 20.47
N THR A 204 6.88 -13.61 20.33
CA THR A 204 8.06 -14.04 19.56
C THR A 204 7.66 -15.04 18.48
N ASN A 205 8.53 -15.20 17.48
CA ASN A 205 8.33 -16.08 16.33
C ASN A 205 7.22 -15.59 15.39
N LEU A 206 7.14 -14.27 15.18
CA LEU A 206 6.25 -13.66 14.19
C LEU A 206 6.84 -13.75 12.78
N SER A 207 5.98 -13.94 11.79
CA SER A 207 6.37 -13.87 10.36
C SER A 207 6.83 -12.45 9.97
N GLU A 208 7.65 -12.35 8.93
CA GLU A 208 8.16 -11.08 8.40
C GLU A 208 7.03 -10.20 7.83
N ASP A 209 5.96 -10.82 7.35
CA ASP A 209 4.82 -10.17 6.71
C ASP A 209 3.82 -9.55 7.71
N VAL A 210 3.90 -9.95 8.99
CA VAL A 210 2.96 -9.49 10.02
C VAL A 210 3.03 -7.97 10.18
N ARG A 211 1.85 -7.35 10.19
CA ARG A 211 1.65 -5.93 10.46
C ARG A 211 1.02 -5.70 11.84
N ASP A 212 1.08 -4.45 12.26
CA ASP A 212 0.48 -3.98 13.50
C ASP A 212 -1.05 -4.15 13.52
N SER A 213 -1.71 -4.05 12.36
CA SER A 213 -3.14 -4.39 12.19
C SER A 213 -3.45 -5.83 12.53
N ASP A 214 -2.61 -6.76 12.08
CA ASP A 214 -2.88 -8.20 12.20
C ASP A 214 -2.75 -8.63 13.66
N LEU A 215 -1.76 -8.07 14.37
CA LEU A 215 -1.63 -8.22 15.82
C LEU A 215 -2.82 -7.60 16.55
N GLN A 216 -3.34 -6.47 16.07
CA GLN A 216 -4.52 -5.88 16.69
C GLN A 216 -5.72 -6.81 16.58
N ASP A 217 -5.99 -7.38 15.40
CA ASP A 217 -7.13 -8.26 15.17
C ASP A 217 -6.98 -9.63 15.87
N LEU A 218 -5.77 -10.19 15.89
CA LEU A 218 -5.49 -11.44 16.61
C LEU A 218 -5.71 -11.31 18.12
N PHE A 219 -5.34 -10.18 18.70
CA PHE A 219 -5.40 -9.97 20.15
C PHE A 219 -6.70 -9.28 20.63
N ARG A 220 -7.49 -8.72 19.71
CA ARG A 220 -8.79 -8.09 19.97
C ARG A 220 -9.80 -8.94 20.76
N PRO A 221 -9.97 -10.26 20.52
CA PRO A 221 -10.94 -11.06 21.26
C PRO A 221 -10.56 -11.27 22.74
N PHE A 222 -9.30 -11.11 23.11
CA PHE A 222 -8.84 -11.35 24.48
C PHE A 222 -8.99 -10.13 25.39
N GLY A 223 -8.99 -8.93 24.82
CA GLY A 223 -9.19 -7.68 25.56
C GLY A 223 -8.79 -6.42 24.82
N GLN A 224 -8.88 -5.29 25.53
CA GLN A 224 -8.55 -3.99 24.96
C GLN A 224 -7.04 -3.73 25.00
N ILE A 225 -6.48 -3.44 23.82
CA ILE A 225 -5.06 -3.16 23.65
C ILE A 225 -4.82 -1.66 23.84
N ALA A 226 -3.86 -1.31 24.70
CA ALA A 226 -3.45 0.07 24.94
C ALA A 226 -2.41 0.55 23.91
N ARG A 227 -1.38 -0.27 23.66
CA ARG A 227 -0.31 0.02 22.69
C ARG A 227 0.26 -1.26 22.08
N ILE A 228 0.60 -1.17 20.79
CA ILE A 228 1.31 -2.22 20.05
C ILE A 228 2.65 -1.63 19.61
N TYR A 229 3.73 -2.37 19.86
CA TYR A 229 5.06 -2.05 19.37
C TYR A 229 5.63 -3.25 18.63
N LEU A 230 5.59 -3.18 17.29
CA LEU A 230 6.21 -4.17 16.42
C LEU A 230 7.66 -3.77 16.15
N ALA A 231 8.61 -4.63 16.49
CA ALA A 231 10.01 -4.34 16.26
C ALA A 231 10.36 -4.55 14.78
N LYS A 232 10.42 -3.45 14.04
CA LYS A 232 10.86 -3.42 12.64
C LYS A 232 12.32 -3.01 12.56
N ASP A 233 13.07 -3.60 11.64
CA ASP A 233 14.42 -3.15 11.32
C ASP A 233 14.38 -1.79 10.64
N LYS A 234 15.23 -0.87 11.08
CA LYS A 234 15.21 0.54 10.65
C LYS A 234 15.74 0.71 9.22
N VAL A 235 16.53 -0.25 8.73
CA VAL A 235 17.17 -0.19 7.41
C VAL A 235 16.34 -0.92 6.36
N THR A 236 15.91 -2.15 6.66
CA THR A 236 15.15 -2.98 5.71
C THR A 236 13.63 -2.80 5.82
N GLY A 237 13.13 -2.27 6.95
CA GLY A 237 11.70 -2.17 7.22
C GLY A 237 11.01 -3.50 7.53
N GLN A 238 11.76 -4.61 7.55
CA GLN A 238 11.25 -5.95 7.85
C GLN A 238 11.04 -6.15 9.34
N SER A 239 10.08 -6.99 9.70
CA SER A 239 9.76 -7.35 11.09
C SER A 239 10.88 -8.22 11.67
N LYS A 240 11.40 -7.89 12.85
CA LYS A 240 12.43 -8.69 13.55
C LYS A 240 11.90 -9.97 14.20
N GLY A 241 10.65 -10.35 13.90
CA GLY A 241 10.00 -11.54 14.47
C GLY A 241 9.58 -11.41 15.93
N PHE A 242 9.55 -10.20 16.51
CA PHE A 242 9.03 -9.97 17.86
C PHE A 242 8.21 -8.68 17.98
N ALA A 243 7.22 -8.71 18.87
CA ALA A 243 6.36 -7.58 19.18
C ALA A 243 6.10 -7.48 20.68
N PHE A 244 5.81 -6.27 21.14
CA PHE A 244 5.36 -5.98 22.49
C PHE A 244 3.95 -5.43 22.44
N ILE A 245 3.04 -6.01 23.22
CA ILE A 245 1.63 -5.61 23.27
C ILE A 245 1.32 -5.26 24.71
N ASN A 246 0.90 -4.02 24.94
CA ASN A 246 0.44 -3.55 26.24
C ASN A 246 -1.09 -3.57 26.27
N PHE A 247 -1.66 -4.32 27.22
CA PHE A 247 -3.10 -4.37 27.46
C PHE A 247 -3.52 -3.33 28.49
N VAL A 248 -4.77 -2.89 28.41
CA VAL A 248 -5.36 -2.01 29.46
C VAL A 248 -5.48 -2.76 30.79
N HIS A 249 -5.79 -4.06 30.72
CA HIS A 249 -5.98 -4.93 31.88
C HIS A 249 -4.98 -6.09 31.86
N ARG A 250 -4.34 -6.35 33.01
CA ARG A 250 -3.41 -7.49 33.18
C ARG A 250 -4.11 -8.85 33.05
N GLU A 251 -5.38 -8.93 33.40
CA GLU A 251 -6.18 -10.16 33.29
C GLU A 251 -6.35 -10.59 31.82
N ASP A 252 -6.64 -9.62 30.94
CA ASP A 252 -6.77 -9.84 29.50
C ASP A 252 -5.46 -10.36 28.90
N ALA A 253 -4.33 -9.78 29.34
CA ALA A 253 -3.01 -10.25 28.98
C ALA A 253 -2.77 -11.71 29.42
N ALA A 254 -3.12 -12.08 30.65
CA ALA A 254 -2.97 -13.46 31.11
C ALA A 254 -3.79 -14.45 30.27
N ARG A 255 -5.01 -14.07 29.87
CA ARG A 255 -5.85 -14.89 28.96
C ARG A 255 -5.25 -15.01 27.56
N ALA A 256 -4.68 -13.93 27.04
CA ALA A 256 -4.02 -13.95 25.73
C ALA A 256 -2.81 -14.91 25.73
N ILE A 257 -2.00 -14.91 26.80
CA ILE A 257 -0.86 -15.85 26.93
C ILE A 257 -1.34 -17.29 26.92
N ALA A 258 -2.40 -17.62 27.67
CA ALA A 258 -2.88 -18.99 27.78
C ALA A 258 -3.45 -19.55 26.46
N ASN A 259 -4.04 -18.70 25.61
CA ASN A 259 -4.71 -19.15 24.39
C ASN A 259 -3.86 -19.01 23.12
N VAL A 260 -3.00 -17.98 23.04
CA VAL A 260 -2.23 -17.66 21.82
C VAL A 260 -0.85 -18.32 21.84
N ASN A 261 -0.35 -18.72 23.01
CA ASN A 261 0.91 -19.45 23.08
C ASN A 261 0.77 -20.85 22.45
N GLY A 262 1.54 -21.12 21.39
CA GLY A 262 1.42 -22.34 20.61
C GLY A 262 0.44 -22.25 19.44
N PHE A 263 -0.15 -21.09 19.19
CA PHE A 263 -1.04 -20.88 18.03
C PHE A 263 -0.24 -20.73 16.73
N GLY A 264 -0.65 -21.46 15.69
CA GLY A 264 -0.03 -21.37 14.37
C GLY A 264 -0.57 -20.18 13.57
N TYR A 265 0.30 -19.26 13.16
CA TYR A 265 -0.01 -18.12 12.32
C TYR A 265 1.04 -17.97 11.22
N ASP A 266 0.62 -17.86 9.95
CA ASP A 266 1.51 -17.78 8.78
C ASP A 266 2.65 -18.82 8.76
N ASN A 267 2.29 -20.09 9.03
CA ASN A 267 3.21 -21.23 9.06
C ASN A 267 4.22 -21.23 10.22
N LEU A 268 4.15 -20.26 11.13
CA LEU A 268 4.98 -20.17 12.33
C LEU A 268 4.11 -20.38 13.58
N ILE A 269 4.67 -21.06 14.58
CA ILE A 269 4.02 -21.23 15.88
C ILE A 269 4.40 -20.05 16.77
N LEU A 270 3.43 -19.23 17.14
CA LEU A 270 3.64 -18.06 17.98
C LEU A 270 3.97 -18.50 19.41
N SER A 271 4.96 -17.83 20.00
CA SER A 271 5.30 -17.99 21.42
C SER A 271 5.03 -16.69 22.15
N VAL A 272 4.26 -16.75 23.23
CA VAL A 272 3.77 -15.58 23.95
C VAL A 272 4.18 -15.67 25.42
N GLU A 273 4.90 -14.66 25.91
CA GLU A 273 5.42 -14.59 27.28
C GLU A 273 5.18 -13.20 27.90
N TRP A 274 5.24 -13.10 29.23
CA TRP A 274 5.30 -11.81 29.91
C TRP A 274 6.54 -11.01 29.50
N ALA A 275 6.37 -9.72 29.23
CA ALA A 275 7.51 -8.86 28.92
C ALA A 275 8.37 -8.63 30.17
N LYS A 276 9.69 -8.70 30.00
CA LYS A 276 10.63 -8.31 31.06
C LYS A 276 10.64 -6.79 31.19
N PRO A 277 10.72 -6.24 32.41
CA PRO A 277 10.79 -4.80 32.59
C PRO A 277 12.04 -4.25 31.90
N SER A 278 11.85 -3.15 31.18
CA SER A 278 12.84 -2.54 30.29
C SER A 278 14.00 -1.85 31.02
N GLY A 279 14.07 -1.95 32.36
CA GLY A 279 15.00 -1.21 33.22
C GLY A 279 16.00 -2.07 34.01
N THR A 280 16.17 -3.36 33.70
CA THR A 280 17.19 -4.21 34.36
C THR A 280 18.19 -4.76 33.35
N ALA A 281 19.21 -3.95 33.06
CA ALA A 281 20.47 -4.36 32.46
C ALA A 281 21.59 -3.60 33.16
#